data_AF-A0A7G2EK14-F1
#
_entry.id   AF-A0A7G2EK14-F1
#
_cell.length_a   1.000
_cell.length_b   1.000
_cell.length_c   1.000
_cell.angle_alpha   90.00
_cell.angle_beta   90.00
_cell.angle_gamma   90.00
#
_symmetry.space_group_name_H-M   'P 1'
#
loop_
_entity.id
_entity.type
_entity.pdbx_description
1 polymer ?
#
loop_
_entity_poly.entity_id
_entity_poly.type
_entity_poly.pdbx_seq_one_letter_code
_entity_poly.pdbx_strand_id
1 'polypeptide(L)'
;MKKMASAYILKNKDSFSYFMLLAFDASGLIRFTVMLFHWPIIKLLDVLRYNNAALKLMIFIATVGLCEGEIEAVARTVLPKFYMDDVAKEHLRADNVIGTELNVNKLGFVTGFIRETNMDKSILNRVSKLFDDRRPHLGLGKASKTASTTFLSLCEIHALVMHSRKIELQPVPVIFNDGRLVKRPTPATALLILIWIPFGMVLSPIRILSGFILPMWIRTHAMSILGCQIIVKGKPSQPREAVKSGVLFVWSLLLYTPFHGFPNSSLPFPYIVRIQRIRDVDAKTIKLDLVICPEGSTCRQPFLLRFSALFAELTDMIVPVAVNYRVGFFHANTVRGWNCMDMIFFFMNPRPGYEVTFLNKLPVEATCLSGKKPYDVANHVQRILADTLGFECTNLTRKDKYKVLTGKDGTVSYVSFQDQAKKVVNNFNPFSH
;
A
#
# COMPACT_ATOMS: atom_id res chain seq x y z
N MET A 1 -25.56 26.16 12.60
CA MET A 1 -24.91 25.05 11.89
C MET A 1 -25.97 24.03 11.49
N LYS A 2 -26.16 23.77 10.19
CA LYS A 2 -27.09 22.73 9.72
C LYS A 2 -26.45 21.37 9.98
N LYS A 3 -27.15 20.50 10.72
CA LYS A 3 -26.70 19.13 11.01
C LYS A 3 -27.18 18.16 9.92
N MET A 4 -26.28 17.34 9.41
CA MET A 4 -26.52 16.45 8.27
C MET A 4 -26.19 15.00 8.64
N ALA A 5 -27.05 14.06 8.24
CA ALA A 5 -26.81 12.63 8.34
C ALA A 5 -26.67 12.05 6.93
N SER A 6 -25.64 11.26 6.67
CA SER A 6 -25.45 10.64 5.36
C SER A 6 -24.98 9.20 5.49
N ALA A 7 -25.63 8.30 4.77
CA ALA A 7 -25.13 6.96 4.51
C ALA A 7 -24.56 6.93 3.08
N TYR A 8 -23.24 6.85 3.00
CA TYR A 8 -22.56 6.69 1.72
C TYR A 8 -22.48 5.20 1.38
N ILE A 9 -22.95 4.88 0.18
CA ILE A 9 -22.77 3.56 -0.42
C ILE A 9 -21.73 3.71 -1.51
N LEU A 10 -20.77 2.79 -1.49
CA LEU A 10 -19.81 2.52 -2.53
C LEU A 10 -20.40 2.73 -3.93
N LYS A 11 -19.73 3.51 -4.76
CA LYS A 11 -20.06 3.73 -6.17
C LYS A 11 -20.26 2.40 -6.92
N ASN A 12 -19.53 1.34 -6.56
CA ASN A 12 -19.76 -0.01 -7.04
C ASN A 12 -20.67 -0.84 -6.13
N LYS A 13 -21.62 -1.57 -6.76
CA LYS A 13 -22.51 -2.54 -6.10
C LYS A 13 -21.80 -3.74 -5.48
N ASP A 14 -20.54 -4.01 -5.83
CA ASP A 14 -19.89 -5.27 -5.47
C ASP A 14 -19.06 -5.16 -4.18
N SER A 15 -19.76 -5.27 -3.04
CA SER A 15 -19.14 -5.31 -1.70
C SER A 15 -18.16 -6.48 -1.55
N PHE A 16 -18.30 -7.53 -2.37
CA PHE A 16 -17.50 -8.75 -2.32
C PHE A 16 -16.00 -8.49 -2.41
N SER A 17 -15.56 -7.65 -3.35
CA SER A 17 -14.13 -7.36 -3.52
C SER A 17 -13.46 -6.76 -2.27
N TYR A 18 -14.20 -5.99 -1.47
CA TYR A 18 -13.66 -5.36 -0.26
C TYR A 18 -13.40 -6.38 0.84
N PHE A 19 -14.36 -7.28 1.05
CA PHE A 19 -14.19 -8.38 2.00
C PHE A 19 -13.14 -9.38 1.50
N MET A 20 -13.00 -9.54 0.18
CA MET A 20 -11.97 -10.38 -0.39
C MET A 20 -10.55 -9.79 -0.22
N LEU A 21 -10.40 -8.47 -0.33
CA LEU A 21 -9.16 -7.76 0.02
C LEU A 21 -8.82 -7.96 1.50
N LEU A 22 -9.81 -7.76 2.38
CA LEU A 22 -9.66 -7.99 3.82
C LEU A 22 -9.24 -9.43 4.11
N ALA A 23 -9.90 -10.42 3.49
CA ALA A 23 -9.59 -11.83 3.65
C ALA A 23 -8.15 -12.17 3.22
N PHE A 24 -7.69 -11.60 2.10
CA PHE A 24 -6.33 -11.81 1.58
C PHE A 24 -5.26 -11.20 2.48
N ASP A 25 -5.39 -9.91 2.83
CA ASP A 25 -4.34 -9.19 3.56
C ASP A 25 -4.35 -9.49 5.07
N ALA A 26 -5.48 -9.92 5.65
CA ALA A 26 -5.55 -10.26 7.07
C ALA A 26 -5.17 -11.71 7.38
N SER A 27 -5.56 -12.68 6.55
CA SER A 27 -5.42 -14.11 6.85
C SER A 27 -4.76 -14.92 5.74
N GLY A 28 -4.33 -14.28 4.65
CA GLY A 28 -3.70 -14.93 3.53
C GLY A 28 -4.67 -15.75 2.67
N LEU A 29 -4.16 -16.83 2.09
CA LEU A 29 -4.82 -17.57 1.01
C LEU A 29 -6.01 -18.39 1.44
N ILE A 30 -6.02 -18.88 2.68
CA ILE A 30 -7.05 -19.81 3.16
C ILE A 30 -8.42 -19.13 3.10
N ARG A 31 -8.58 -17.98 3.76
CA ARG A 31 -9.85 -17.25 3.75
C ARG A 31 -10.19 -16.64 2.41
N PHE A 32 -9.19 -16.18 1.66
CA PHE A 32 -9.38 -15.73 0.29
C PHE A 32 -10.03 -16.82 -0.58
N THR A 33 -9.55 -18.06 -0.44
CA THR A 33 -10.05 -19.24 -1.15
C THR A 33 -11.45 -19.62 -0.69
N VAL A 34 -11.67 -19.70 0.63
CA VAL A 34 -13.01 -19.98 1.19
C VAL A 34 -14.03 -18.95 0.71
N MET A 35 -13.69 -17.67 0.75
CA MET A 35 -14.55 -16.59 0.29
C MET A 35 -14.88 -16.70 -1.21
N LEU A 36 -13.89 -17.06 -2.05
CA LEU A 36 -14.10 -17.27 -3.47
C LEU A 36 -15.06 -18.44 -3.75
N PHE A 37 -14.88 -19.56 -3.07
CA PHE A 37 -15.76 -20.73 -3.25
C PHE A 37 -17.20 -20.47 -2.79
N HIS A 38 -17.39 -19.58 -1.81
CA HIS A 38 -18.72 -19.16 -1.37
C HIS A 38 -19.34 -18.08 -2.25
N TRP A 39 -18.64 -17.57 -3.27
CA TRP A 39 -19.16 -16.51 -4.15
C TRP A 39 -20.50 -16.86 -4.82
N PRO A 40 -20.73 -18.08 -5.36
CA PRO A 40 -22.03 -18.44 -5.94
C PRO A 40 -23.16 -18.39 -4.91
N ILE A 41 -22.90 -18.84 -3.68
CA ILE A 41 -23.85 -18.81 -2.57
C ILE A 41 -24.14 -17.36 -2.17
N ILE A 42 -23.10 -16.52 -2.06
CA ILE A 42 -23.25 -15.09 -1.75
C ILE A 42 -24.09 -14.39 -2.84
N LYS A 43 -23.85 -14.70 -4.12
CA LYS A 43 -24.67 -14.18 -5.23
C LYS A 43 -26.09 -14.66 -5.18
N LEU A 44 -26.32 -15.94 -4.88
CA LEU A 44 -27.67 -16.48 -4.71
C LEU A 44 -28.40 -15.78 -3.58
N LEU A 45 -27.77 -15.62 -2.41
CA LEU A 45 -28.34 -14.89 -1.27
C LEU A 45 -28.62 -13.41 -1.57
N ASP A 46 -27.77 -12.77 -2.38
CA ASP A 46 -27.94 -11.38 -2.81
C ASP A 46 -29.11 -11.23 -3.81
N VAL A 47 -29.26 -12.19 -4.74
CA VAL A 47 -30.40 -12.26 -5.67
C VAL A 47 -31.71 -12.53 -4.93
N LEU A 48 -31.70 -13.45 -3.97
CA LEU A 48 -32.85 -13.77 -3.11
C LEU A 48 -33.15 -12.65 -2.08
N ARG A 49 -32.23 -11.69 -1.91
CA ARG A 49 -32.35 -10.54 -0.99
C ARG A 49 -32.75 -10.90 0.44
N TYR A 50 -32.32 -12.07 0.91
CA TYR A 50 -32.73 -12.59 2.21
C TYR A 50 -31.98 -11.87 3.35
N ASN A 51 -32.63 -10.96 4.08
CA ASN A 51 -32.20 -10.40 5.37
C ASN A 51 -30.71 -9.99 5.49
N ASN A 52 -30.13 -9.41 4.44
CA ASN A 52 -28.70 -9.10 4.36
C ASN A 52 -27.77 -10.29 4.63
N ALA A 53 -28.23 -11.53 4.41
CA ALA A 53 -27.50 -12.76 4.68
C ALA A 53 -26.21 -12.88 3.85
N ALA A 54 -26.23 -12.41 2.60
CA ALA A 54 -25.03 -12.31 1.77
C ALA A 54 -23.94 -11.47 2.45
N LEU A 55 -24.30 -10.30 2.99
CA LEU A 55 -23.36 -9.43 3.70
C LEU A 55 -22.89 -10.05 5.02
N LYS A 56 -23.80 -10.65 5.81
CA LYS A 56 -23.45 -11.34 7.05
C LYS A 56 -22.47 -12.49 6.80
N LEU A 57 -22.69 -13.28 5.75
CA LEU A 57 -21.81 -14.36 5.34
C LEU A 57 -20.43 -13.84 4.90
N MET A 58 -20.39 -12.77 4.11
CA MET A 58 -19.13 -12.12 3.70
C MET A 58 -18.32 -11.61 4.91
N ILE A 59 -18.99 -10.92 5.84
CA ILE A 59 -18.36 -10.42 7.07
C ILE A 59 -17.82 -11.59 7.89
N PHE A 60 -18.62 -12.64 8.09
CA PHE A 60 -18.24 -13.81 8.86
C PHE A 60 -16.98 -14.46 8.28
N ILE A 61 -17.01 -14.82 6.99
CA ILE A 61 -15.86 -15.48 6.32
C ILE A 61 -14.61 -14.59 6.38
N ALA A 62 -14.74 -13.27 6.19
CA ALA A 62 -13.60 -12.37 6.16
C ALA A 62 -12.96 -12.14 7.55
N THR A 63 -13.78 -12.14 8.63
CA THR A 63 -13.36 -11.64 9.95
C THR A 63 -13.27 -12.68 11.06
N VAL A 64 -13.91 -13.85 10.91
CA VAL A 64 -13.95 -14.87 11.96
C VAL A 64 -12.54 -15.32 12.37
N GLY A 65 -12.24 -15.24 13.66
CA GLY A 65 -10.97 -15.65 14.25
C GLY A 65 -9.80 -14.70 14.02
N LEU A 66 -10.03 -13.47 13.50
CA LEU A 66 -9.00 -12.43 13.50
C LEU A 66 -8.93 -11.71 14.83
N CYS A 67 -7.73 -11.23 15.16
CA CYS A 67 -7.59 -10.19 16.18
C CYS A 67 -8.21 -8.88 15.66
N GLU A 68 -8.94 -8.17 16.52
CA GLU A 68 -9.54 -6.87 16.19
C GLU A 68 -8.49 -5.87 15.64
N GLY A 69 -7.31 -5.85 16.25
CA GLY A 69 -6.20 -5.01 15.79
C GLY A 69 -5.72 -5.34 14.38
N GLU A 70 -5.81 -6.59 13.93
CA GLU A 70 -5.46 -6.96 12.55
C GLU A 70 -6.48 -6.45 11.54
N ILE A 71 -7.78 -6.56 11.87
CA ILE A 71 -8.86 -6.03 11.01
C ILE A 71 -8.73 -4.52 10.88
N GLU A 72 -8.58 -3.80 12.00
CA GLU A 72 -8.45 -2.34 11.99
C GLU A 72 -7.23 -1.92 11.16
N ALA A 73 -6.11 -2.62 11.37
CA ALA A 73 -4.89 -2.30 10.67
C ALA A 73 -5.05 -2.59 9.16
N VAL A 74 -5.60 -3.73 8.73
CA VAL A 74 -5.85 -4.00 7.28
C VAL A 74 -6.84 -3.00 6.70
N ALA A 75 -7.90 -2.70 7.45
CA ALA A 75 -8.91 -1.72 7.05
C ALA A 75 -8.31 -0.32 6.84
N ARG A 76 -7.27 0.05 7.59
CA ARG A 76 -6.57 1.33 7.42
C ARG A 76 -5.55 1.32 6.27
N THR A 77 -4.88 0.20 6.02
CA THR A 77 -3.78 0.16 5.04
C THR A 77 -4.21 -0.24 3.64
N VAL A 78 -5.28 -1.03 3.52
CA VAL A 78 -5.68 -1.68 2.26
C VAL A 78 -6.96 -1.08 1.70
N LEU A 79 -7.97 -0.91 2.56
CA LEU A 79 -9.27 -0.46 2.10
C LEU A 79 -9.26 0.96 1.53
N PRO A 80 -8.54 1.97 2.06
CA PRO A 80 -8.66 3.33 1.54
C PRO A 80 -8.35 3.44 0.04
N LYS A 81 -7.35 2.70 -0.48
CA LYS A 81 -7.05 2.68 -1.91
C LYS A 81 -8.28 2.33 -2.76
N PHE A 82 -8.93 1.22 -2.43
CA PHE A 82 -10.02 0.68 -3.24
C PHE A 82 -11.38 1.29 -2.88
N TYR A 83 -11.54 1.65 -1.60
CA TYR A 83 -12.78 2.17 -1.03
C TYR A 83 -12.90 3.68 -1.27
N MET A 84 -11.82 4.46 -1.33
CA MET A 84 -11.88 5.90 -1.63
C MET A 84 -12.14 6.21 -3.10
N ASP A 85 -11.75 5.31 -4.02
CA ASP A 85 -12.24 5.35 -5.41
C ASP A 85 -13.78 5.31 -5.47
N ASP A 86 -14.41 4.71 -4.44
CA ASP A 86 -15.86 4.48 -4.36
C ASP A 86 -16.58 5.31 -3.25
N VAL A 87 -15.88 5.89 -2.26
CA VAL A 87 -16.44 6.61 -1.09
C VAL A 87 -15.49 7.68 -0.56
N ALA A 88 -15.93 8.93 -0.55
CA ALA A 88 -15.15 10.11 -0.18
C ALA A 88 -15.06 10.34 1.35
N LYS A 89 -14.55 9.40 2.15
CA LYS A 89 -14.61 9.53 3.63
C LYS A 89 -13.69 10.60 4.21
N GLU A 90 -12.47 10.79 3.69
CA GLU A 90 -11.58 11.90 4.11
C GLU A 90 -12.04 13.28 3.61
N HIS A 91 -13.02 13.33 2.70
CA HIS A 91 -13.48 14.56 2.05
C HIS A 91 -14.69 15.19 2.73
N LEU A 92 -15.36 14.47 3.62
CA LEU A 92 -16.67 14.87 4.13
C LEU A 92 -16.63 15.50 5.53
N ARG A 93 -15.45 15.57 6.17
CA ARG A 93 -15.27 16.13 7.53
C ARG A 93 -16.37 15.66 8.49
N ALA A 94 -16.61 14.36 8.54
CA ALA A 94 -17.66 13.80 9.37
C ALA A 94 -17.25 13.86 10.85
N ASP A 95 -18.06 14.52 11.67
CA ASP A 95 -17.82 14.63 13.12
C ASP A 95 -17.96 13.27 13.84
N ASN A 96 -18.88 12.44 13.37
CA ASN A 96 -19.15 11.11 13.94
C ASN A 96 -19.38 10.08 12.83
N VAL A 97 -18.88 8.86 13.04
CA VAL A 97 -19.09 7.71 12.15
C VAL A 97 -19.83 6.62 12.91
N ILE A 98 -21.00 6.24 12.40
CA ILE A 98 -21.79 5.13 12.91
C ILE A 98 -21.65 3.97 11.93
N GLY A 99 -21.22 2.82 12.41
CA GLY A 99 -21.09 1.60 11.62
C GLY A 99 -21.46 0.37 12.44
N THR A 100 -21.78 -0.71 11.75
CA THR A 100 -22.08 -2.01 12.35
C THR A 100 -20.88 -2.54 13.15
N GLU A 101 -21.12 -3.04 14.36
CA GLU A 101 -20.07 -3.55 15.25
C GLU A 101 -20.00 -5.08 15.20
N LEU A 102 -18.77 -5.61 15.24
CA LEU A 102 -18.52 -7.04 15.29
C LEU A 102 -18.47 -7.52 16.75
N ASN A 103 -18.94 -8.73 17.00
CA ASN A 103 -18.86 -9.34 18.32
C ASN A 103 -17.44 -9.89 18.56
N VAL A 104 -16.81 -9.44 19.65
CA VAL A 104 -15.41 -9.76 20.01
C VAL A 104 -15.41 -10.58 21.30
N ASN A 105 -14.66 -11.68 21.31
CA ASN A 105 -14.45 -12.47 22.53
C ASN A 105 -13.55 -11.74 23.52
N LYS A 106 -13.58 -12.16 24.79
CA LYS A 106 -12.73 -11.59 25.86
C LYS A 106 -11.22 -11.62 25.57
N LEU A 107 -10.79 -12.48 24.65
CA LEU A 107 -9.41 -12.62 24.19
C LEU A 107 -9.04 -11.68 23.03
N GLY A 108 -9.94 -10.80 22.58
CA GLY A 108 -9.69 -9.85 21.48
C GLY A 108 -9.89 -10.42 20.06
N PHE A 109 -10.44 -11.63 19.95
CA PHE A 109 -10.74 -12.27 18.67
C PHE A 109 -12.19 -12.01 18.22
N VAL A 110 -12.35 -11.68 16.94
CA VAL A 110 -13.64 -11.44 16.32
C VAL A 110 -14.34 -12.75 16.01
N THR A 111 -15.60 -12.88 16.43
CA THR A 111 -16.43 -14.07 16.21
C THR A 111 -16.98 -14.18 14.79
N GLY A 112 -16.86 -13.12 13.99
CA GLY A 112 -17.42 -13.00 12.65
C GLY A 112 -18.91 -12.63 12.62
N PHE A 113 -19.58 -12.64 13.78
CA PHE A 113 -20.97 -12.23 13.88
C PHE A 113 -21.09 -10.74 14.18
N ILE A 114 -22.10 -10.14 13.57
CA ILE A 114 -22.52 -8.77 13.85
C ILE A 114 -23.25 -8.78 15.19
N ARG A 115 -22.95 -7.78 16.04
CA ARG A 115 -23.56 -7.64 17.37
C ARG A 115 -25.08 -7.45 17.28
N GLU A 116 -25.55 -6.82 16.20
CA GLU A 116 -26.94 -6.43 16.03
C GLU A 116 -27.74 -7.39 15.13
N THR A 117 -28.95 -7.73 15.55
CA THR A 117 -29.85 -8.65 14.83
C THR A 117 -30.37 -8.04 13.52
N ASN A 118 -30.75 -6.77 13.55
CA ASN A 118 -31.21 -5.97 12.41
C ASN A 118 -30.34 -4.71 12.26
N MET A 119 -29.51 -4.68 11.21
CA MET A 119 -28.57 -3.58 10.96
C MET A 119 -29.27 -2.24 10.78
N ASP A 120 -30.35 -2.19 10.00
CA ASP A 120 -31.03 -0.93 9.68
C ASP A 120 -31.67 -0.32 10.94
N LYS A 121 -32.28 -1.16 11.79
CA LYS A 121 -32.86 -0.72 13.07
C LYS A 121 -31.79 -0.30 14.08
N SER A 122 -30.64 -0.99 14.14
CA SER A 122 -29.52 -0.58 14.99
C SER A 122 -28.98 0.78 14.57
N ILE A 123 -28.71 0.97 13.28
CA ILE A 123 -28.20 2.23 12.74
C ILE A 123 -29.21 3.35 13.03
N LEU A 124 -30.51 3.10 12.78
CA LEU A 124 -31.59 4.04 13.12
C LEU A 124 -31.54 4.48 14.59
N ASN A 125 -31.48 3.53 15.53
CA ASN A 125 -31.45 3.83 16.96
C ASN A 125 -30.18 4.61 17.37
N ARG A 126 -29.02 4.26 16.80
CA ARG A 126 -27.75 4.94 17.08
C ARG A 126 -27.70 6.34 16.50
N VAL A 127 -28.25 6.54 15.30
CA VAL A 127 -28.44 7.86 14.71
C VAL A 127 -29.37 8.69 15.61
N SER A 128 -30.52 8.13 16.01
CA SER A 128 -31.44 8.82 16.92
C SER A 128 -30.75 9.24 18.22
N LYS A 129 -29.96 8.35 18.83
CA LYS A 129 -29.20 8.67 20.06
C LYS A 129 -28.16 9.77 19.86
N LEU A 130 -27.61 9.93 18.65
CA LEU A 130 -26.64 10.98 18.33
C LEU A 130 -27.28 12.36 18.11
N PHE A 131 -28.57 12.38 17.78
CA PHE A 131 -29.32 13.61 17.56
C PHE A 131 -30.33 13.92 18.68
N ASP A 132 -30.42 13.05 19.70
CA ASP A 132 -31.40 13.10 20.78
C ASP A 132 -32.83 13.27 20.21
N ASP A 133 -33.54 14.32 20.61
CA ASP A 133 -34.88 14.68 20.11
C ASP A 133 -34.85 15.61 18.88
N ARG A 134 -33.65 15.98 18.38
CA ARG A 134 -33.53 16.90 17.23
C ARG A 134 -33.52 16.12 15.93
N ARG A 135 -34.28 16.60 14.94
CA ARG A 135 -34.25 15.99 13.61
C ARG A 135 -33.03 16.49 12.82
N PRO A 136 -32.28 15.60 12.12
CA PRO A 136 -31.28 16.03 11.16
C PRO A 136 -31.95 16.81 10.02
N HIS A 137 -31.34 17.90 9.57
CA HIS A 137 -31.94 18.77 8.55
C HIS A 137 -31.91 18.09 7.17
N LEU A 138 -30.88 17.27 6.91
CA LEU A 138 -30.68 16.58 5.63
C LEU A 138 -30.19 15.15 5.87
N GLY A 139 -30.91 14.20 5.27
CA GLY A 139 -30.58 12.79 5.17
C GLY A 139 -30.18 12.42 3.75
N LEU A 140 -28.96 11.92 3.54
CA LEU A 140 -28.54 11.35 2.26
C LEU A 140 -28.44 9.83 2.36
N GLY A 141 -29.08 9.11 1.45
CA GLY A 141 -29.01 7.65 1.43
C GLY A 141 -29.60 7.05 0.17
N LYS A 142 -29.51 5.72 0.04
CA LYS A 142 -30.04 5.00 -1.12
C LYS A 142 -31.54 4.78 -1.00
N ALA A 143 -32.21 4.71 -2.14
CA ALA A 143 -33.61 4.28 -2.23
C ALA A 143 -33.74 2.83 -1.75
N SER A 144 -34.18 2.67 -0.50
CA SER A 144 -34.69 1.40 0.02
C SER A 144 -36.20 1.36 -0.15
N LYS A 145 -36.77 0.20 -0.51
CA LYS A 145 -38.23 0.01 -0.56
C LYS A 145 -38.87 0.09 0.84
N THR A 146 -38.08 -0.04 1.90
CA THR A 146 -38.47 0.18 3.30
C THR A 146 -37.86 1.48 3.83
N ALA A 147 -38.34 2.62 3.34
CA ALA A 147 -37.92 3.94 3.83
C ALA A 147 -38.23 4.14 5.34
N SER A 148 -39.22 3.40 5.87
CA SER A 148 -39.66 3.46 7.26
C SER A 148 -38.67 2.89 8.28
N THR A 149 -37.78 1.96 7.88
CA THR A 149 -36.82 1.31 8.80
C THR A 149 -35.40 1.84 8.70
N THR A 150 -35.13 2.79 7.80
CA THR A 150 -33.81 3.41 7.60
C THR A 150 -33.71 4.75 8.32
N PHE A 151 -32.50 5.17 8.72
CA PHE A 151 -32.25 6.46 9.41
C PHE A 151 -32.74 7.70 8.63
N LEU A 152 -33.00 7.57 7.33
CA LEU A 152 -33.59 8.63 6.52
C LEU A 152 -34.97 9.08 7.04
N SER A 153 -35.71 8.21 7.73
CA SER A 153 -37.00 8.56 8.34
C SER A 153 -36.87 9.56 9.50
N LEU A 154 -35.69 9.69 10.10
CA LEU A 154 -35.42 10.67 11.17
C LEU A 154 -35.19 12.08 10.61
N CYS A 155 -34.87 12.21 9.33
CA CYS A 155 -34.40 13.46 8.72
C CYS A 155 -35.58 14.32 8.22
N GLU A 156 -35.46 15.65 8.35
CA GLU A 156 -36.46 16.61 7.87
C GLU A 156 -36.55 16.62 6.33
N ILE A 157 -35.39 16.62 5.67
CA ILE A 157 -35.28 16.53 4.21
C ILE A 157 -34.48 15.26 3.90
N HIS A 158 -35.03 14.34 3.13
CA HIS A 158 -34.28 13.20 2.62
C HIS A 158 -34.00 13.35 1.12
N ALA A 159 -32.74 13.35 0.74
CA ALA A 159 -32.33 13.27 -0.65
C ALA A 159 -31.90 11.83 -0.94
N LEU A 160 -32.70 11.15 -1.76
CA LEU A 160 -32.33 9.87 -2.32
C LEU A 160 -31.19 10.10 -3.32
N VAL A 161 -30.06 9.46 -3.10
CA VAL A 161 -28.96 9.46 -4.06
C VAL A 161 -29.39 8.60 -5.25
N MET A 162 -30.14 9.21 -6.17
CA MET A 162 -30.45 8.66 -7.48
C MET A 162 -29.16 8.61 -8.29
N HIS A 163 -28.98 7.52 -9.02
CA HIS A 163 -27.72 7.06 -9.59
C HIS A 163 -27.16 7.93 -10.75
N SER A 164 -27.44 9.23 -10.79
CA SER A 164 -27.26 10.03 -12.01
C SER A 164 -27.18 11.55 -11.79
N ARG A 165 -26.67 12.02 -10.66
CA ARG A 165 -25.99 13.31 -10.63
C ARG A 165 -24.56 13.07 -10.19
N LYS A 166 -23.63 13.16 -11.16
CA LYS A 166 -22.20 13.35 -10.89
C LYS A 166 -22.09 14.57 -9.96
N ILE A 167 -22.11 14.35 -8.66
CA ILE A 167 -21.40 15.25 -7.77
C ILE A 167 -19.95 14.92 -8.08
N GLU A 168 -19.35 15.69 -8.99
CA GLU A 168 -17.89 15.69 -9.25
C GLU A 168 -17.18 16.26 -8.03
N LEU A 169 -17.34 15.61 -6.87
CA LEU A 169 -16.24 15.60 -5.92
C LEU A 169 -15.20 14.71 -6.58
N GLN A 170 -14.17 15.31 -7.18
CA GLN A 170 -12.92 14.59 -7.40
C GLN A 170 -12.39 14.24 -6.01
N PRO A 171 -12.44 12.97 -5.57
CA PRO A 171 -11.80 12.62 -4.33
C PRO A 171 -10.30 12.87 -4.52
N VAL A 172 -9.68 13.60 -3.61
CA VAL A 172 -8.22 13.69 -3.50
C VAL A 172 -7.70 12.26 -3.44
N PRO A 173 -6.79 11.89 -4.35
CA PRO A 173 -6.32 10.52 -4.48
C PRO A 173 -5.65 10.08 -3.18
N VAL A 174 -5.94 8.85 -2.74
CA VAL A 174 -5.25 8.27 -1.58
C VAL A 174 -3.79 8.08 -1.95
N ILE A 175 -2.90 8.81 -1.28
CA ILE A 175 -1.46 8.76 -1.53
C ILE A 175 -0.83 7.54 -0.85
N PHE A 176 -1.39 7.07 0.28
CA PHE A 176 -0.80 5.97 1.07
C PHE A 176 -1.69 4.72 1.09
N ASN A 177 -1.13 3.60 0.62
CA ASN A 177 -1.68 2.26 0.84
C ASN A 177 -0.55 1.23 0.94
N ASP A 178 -0.84 0.09 1.55
CA ASP A 178 0.11 -1.02 1.65
C ASP A 178 -0.50 -2.40 1.31
N GLY A 179 -1.64 -2.45 0.63
CA GLY A 179 -2.29 -3.71 0.22
C GLY A 179 -1.50 -4.52 -0.81
N ARG A 180 -1.40 -5.83 -0.66
CA ARG A 180 -0.54 -6.66 -1.53
C ARG A 180 -1.04 -6.74 -2.96
N LEU A 181 -2.35 -6.66 -3.18
CA LEU A 181 -2.91 -6.81 -4.52
C LEU A 181 -2.82 -5.51 -5.32
N VAL A 182 -2.30 -5.61 -6.55
CA VAL A 182 -2.19 -4.48 -7.48
C VAL A 182 -3.58 -4.02 -7.90
N LYS A 183 -4.42 -4.97 -8.31
CA LYS A 183 -5.78 -4.75 -8.79
C LYS A 183 -6.82 -5.19 -7.76
N ARG A 184 -8.02 -4.59 -7.83
CA ARG A 184 -9.18 -5.01 -7.05
C ARG A 184 -9.54 -6.46 -7.41
N PRO A 185 -9.63 -7.38 -6.45
CA PRO A 185 -10.01 -8.77 -6.71
C PRO A 185 -11.51 -8.85 -7.00
N THR A 186 -11.87 -8.75 -8.28
CA THR A 186 -13.13 -9.31 -8.79
C THR A 186 -13.07 -10.84 -8.70
N PRO A 187 -14.20 -11.56 -8.61
CA PRO A 187 -14.21 -13.02 -8.54
C PRO A 187 -13.36 -13.68 -9.65
N ALA A 188 -13.44 -13.18 -10.88
CA ALA A 188 -12.66 -13.68 -12.01
C ALA A 188 -11.15 -13.44 -11.81
N THR A 189 -10.74 -12.23 -11.43
CA THR A 189 -9.33 -11.93 -11.15
C THR A 189 -8.81 -12.69 -9.93
N ALA A 190 -9.67 -12.93 -8.94
CA ALA A 190 -9.32 -13.66 -7.73
C ALA A 190 -9.08 -15.14 -8.02
N LEU A 191 -9.93 -15.74 -8.87
CA LEU A 191 -9.72 -17.09 -9.38
C LEU A 191 -8.39 -17.19 -10.13
N LEU A 192 -8.09 -16.23 -10.99
CA LEU A 192 -6.84 -16.20 -11.72
C LEU A 192 -5.62 -16.07 -10.79
N ILE A 193 -5.70 -15.20 -9.78
CA ILE A 193 -4.67 -15.07 -8.75
C ILE A 193 -4.50 -16.41 -7.99
N LEU A 194 -5.59 -17.05 -7.59
CA LEU A 194 -5.58 -18.32 -6.86
C LEU A 194 -4.92 -19.44 -7.66
N ILE A 195 -5.28 -19.57 -8.94
CA ILE A 195 -4.68 -20.53 -9.86
C ILE A 195 -3.19 -20.24 -10.06
N TRP A 196 -2.81 -18.96 -10.16
CA TRP A 196 -1.43 -18.56 -10.42
C TRP A 196 -0.50 -18.77 -9.22
N ILE A 197 -0.98 -18.61 -7.99
CA ILE A 197 -0.16 -18.69 -6.78
C ILE A 197 0.72 -19.95 -6.68
N PRO A 198 0.24 -21.19 -6.88
CA PRO A 198 1.12 -22.36 -6.83
C PRO A 198 2.24 -22.29 -7.87
N PHE A 199 1.96 -21.84 -9.09
CA PHE A 199 2.98 -21.64 -10.12
C PHE A 199 3.96 -20.53 -9.72
N GLY A 200 3.46 -19.40 -9.22
CA GLY A 200 4.28 -18.29 -8.75
C GLY A 200 5.19 -18.68 -7.59
N MET A 201 4.69 -19.50 -6.64
CA MET A 201 5.47 -19.97 -5.49
C MET A 201 6.63 -20.87 -5.89
N VAL A 202 6.50 -21.66 -6.97
CA VAL A 202 7.59 -22.46 -7.52
C VAL A 202 8.51 -21.62 -8.40
N LEU A 203 7.96 -20.71 -9.20
CA LEU A 203 8.71 -19.87 -10.12
C LEU A 203 9.58 -18.82 -9.40
N SER A 204 9.10 -18.33 -8.25
CA SER A 204 9.82 -17.35 -7.43
C SER A 204 11.20 -17.83 -6.98
N PRO A 205 11.37 -18.97 -6.28
CA PRO A 205 12.69 -19.46 -5.88
C PRO A 205 13.58 -19.78 -7.09
N ILE A 206 13.02 -20.26 -8.21
CA ILE A 206 13.80 -20.48 -9.45
C ILE A 206 14.38 -19.15 -9.96
N ARG A 207 13.58 -18.09 -10.02
CA ARG A 207 14.02 -16.75 -10.43
C ARG A 207 15.05 -16.17 -9.46
N ILE A 208 14.81 -16.33 -8.16
CA ILE A 208 15.74 -15.89 -7.11
C ILE A 208 17.08 -16.61 -7.27
N LEU A 209 17.07 -17.94 -7.35
CA LEU A 209 18.26 -18.77 -7.44
C LEU A 209 19.03 -18.50 -8.74
N SER A 210 18.33 -18.32 -9.85
CA SER A 210 18.92 -17.93 -11.14
C SER A 210 19.64 -16.58 -11.06
N GLY A 211 19.09 -15.63 -10.30
CA GLY A 211 19.72 -14.33 -10.05
C GLY A 211 21.02 -14.41 -9.25
N PHE A 212 21.13 -15.38 -8.34
CA PHE A 212 22.32 -15.56 -7.49
C PHE A 212 23.39 -16.47 -8.11
N ILE A 213 22.99 -17.58 -8.73
CA ILE A 213 23.92 -18.62 -9.20
C ILE A 213 24.51 -18.26 -10.57
N LEU A 214 23.74 -17.63 -11.47
CA LEU A 214 24.18 -17.48 -12.85
C LEU A 214 25.23 -16.36 -13.04
N PRO A 215 26.27 -16.61 -13.86
CA PRO A 215 27.22 -15.59 -14.30
C PRO A 215 26.51 -14.39 -14.94
N MET A 216 27.06 -13.18 -14.77
CA MET A 216 26.39 -11.92 -15.14
C MET A 216 25.98 -11.83 -16.62
N TRP A 217 26.79 -12.41 -17.52
CA TRP A 217 26.53 -12.43 -18.96
C TRP A 217 25.33 -13.31 -19.35
N ILE A 218 25.04 -14.38 -18.61
CA ILE A 218 23.85 -15.23 -18.83
C ILE A 218 22.65 -14.70 -18.04
N ARG A 219 22.89 -14.11 -16.88
CA ARG A 219 21.86 -13.77 -15.89
C ARG A 219 20.74 -12.91 -16.46
N THR A 220 21.07 -11.88 -17.23
CA THR A 220 20.07 -10.99 -17.85
C THR A 220 19.19 -11.74 -18.86
N HIS A 221 19.80 -12.58 -19.70
CA HIS A 221 19.09 -13.43 -20.65
C HIS A 221 18.22 -14.48 -19.95
N ALA A 222 18.76 -15.19 -18.95
CA ALA A 222 18.03 -16.18 -18.17
C ALA A 222 16.84 -15.57 -17.42
N MET A 223 17.03 -14.40 -16.80
CA MET A 223 15.95 -13.68 -16.13
C MET A 223 14.89 -13.21 -17.13
N SER A 224 15.29 -12.79 -18.34
CA SER A 224 14.35 -12.45 -19.42
C SER A 224 13.53 -13.68 -19.88
N ILE A 225 14.15 -14.85 -20.02
CA ILE A 225 13.46 -16.11 -20.34
C ILE A 225 12.47 -16.49 -19.24
N LEU A 226 12.86 -16.31 -17.98
CA LEU A 226 11.98 -16.50 -16.84
C LEU A 226 10.91 -15.41 -16.71
N GLY A 227 10.79 -14.47 -17.66
CA GLY A 227 9.76 -13.45 -17.71
C GLY A 227 10.04 -12.19 -16.87
N CYS A 228 11.24 -12.04 -16.33
CA CYS A 228 11.68 -10.83 -15.62
C CYS A 228 12.26 -9.82 -16.61
N GLN A 229 11.71 -8.61 -16.65
CA GLN A 229 12.12 -7.60 -17.63
C GLN A 229 12.93 -6.48 -16.96
N ILE A 230 14.08 -6.15 -17.54
CA ILE A 230 14.85 -4.97 -17.15
C ILE A 230 14.98 -4.11 -18.40
N ILE A 231 14.33 -2.94 -18.39
CA ILE A 231 14.38 -1.98 -19.48
C ILE A 231 15.29 -0.85 -19.01
N VAL A 232 16.41 -0.64 -19.71
CA VAL A 232 17.33 0.45 -19.43
C VAL A 232 17.18 1.51 -20.53
N LYS A 233 16.83 2.73 -20.12
CA LYS A 233 16.72 3.91 -20.97
C LYS A 233 17.81 4.92 -20.62
N GLY A 234 18.35 5.58 -21.62
CA GLY A 234 19.48 6.50 -21.47
C GLY A 234 20.82 5.77 -21.41
N LYS A 235 21.92 6.52 -21.48
CA LYS A 235 23.27 5.99 -21.30
C LYS A 235 23.73 6.34 -19.89
N PRO A 236 24.25 5.40 -19.10
CA PRO A 236 24.96 5.76 -17.88
C PRO A 236 26.12 6.69 -18.28
N SER A 237 26.17 7.88 -17.70
CA SER A 237 27.29 8.81 -17.91
C SER A 237 28.58 8.09 -17.55
N GLN A 238 29.50 7.95 -18.52
CA GLN A 238 30.82 7.40 -18.27
C GLN A 238 31.51 8.27 -17.20
N PRO A 239 32.13 7.69 -16.16
CA PRO A 239 33.01 8.44 -15.29
C PRO A 239 34.24 8.82 -16.13
N ARG A 240 34.20 9.99 -16.77
CA ARG A 240 35.39 10.61 -17.33
C ARG A 240 36.04 11.41 -16.21
N GLU A 241 37.28 10.99 -15.95
CA GLU A 241 38.31 11.61 -15.12
C GLU A 241 38.34 11.23 -13.64
N ALA A 242 39.57 10.95 -13.23
CA ALA A 242 40.02 10.43 -11.95
C ALA A 242 39.82 11.44 -10.81
N VAL A 243 38.58 11.78 -10.50
CA VAL A 243 38.24 12.53 -9.29
C VAL A 243 37.89 11.52 -8.21
N LYS A 244 38.57 11.61 -7.06
CA LYS A 244 38.45 10.73 -5.88
C LYS A 244 37.09 10.83 -5.15
N SER A 245 36.02 11.28 -5.82
CA SER A 245 34.68 11.43 -5.24
C SER A 245 33.67 10.64 -6.06
N GLY A 246 33.02 9.66 -5.43
CA GLY A 246 32.03 8.79 -6.08
C GLY A 246 30.85 9.55 -6.68
N VAL A 247 30.26 8.97 -7.72
CA VAL A 247 29.02 9.46 -8.32
C VAL A 247 27.84 8.97 -7.49
N LEU A 248 26.90 9.87 -7.20
CA LEU A 248 25.70 9.53 -6.44
C LEU A 248 24.47 9.43 -7.34
N PHE A 249 23.92 8.23 -7.38
CA PHE A 249 22.71 7.94 -8.13
C PHE A 249 21.49 8.03 -7.22
N VAL A 250 20.56 8.90 -7.59
CA VAL A 250 19.37 9.20 -6.78
C VAL A 250 18.16 8.49 -7.39
N TRP A 251 17.61 7.49 -6.67
CA TRP A 251 16.51 6.62 -7.11
C TRP A 251 15.21 6.86 -6.34
N SER A 252 14.08 6.85 -7.05
CA SER A 252 12.74 7.01 -6.49
C SER A 252 12.29 5.83 -5.62
N LEU A 253 12.73 4.60 -5.89
CA LEU A 253 12.18 3.41 -5.23
C LEU A 253 13.18 2.73 -4.27
N LEU A 254 12.72 2.45 -3.05
CA LEU A 254 13.42 1.58 -2.12
C LEU A 254 13.29 0.11 -2.58
N LEU A 255 14.28 -0.33 -3.33
CA LEU A 255 14.46 -1.72 -3.72
C LEU A 255 14.87 -2.55 -2.49
N TYR A 256 13.95 -3.33 -1.95
CA TYR A 256 14.25 -4.44 -1.03
C TYR A 256 14.82 -5.67 -1.77
N THR A 257 15.19 -5.52 -3.04
CA THR A 257 15.85 -6.59 -3.80
C THR A 257 17.31 -6.73 -3.40
N PRO A 258 17.87 -7.93 -3.46
CA PRO A 258 19.27 -8.20 -3.17
C PRO A 258 20.13 -7.70 -4.34
N PHE A 259 20.28 -6.38 -4.47
CA PHE A 259 21.42 -5.80 -5.17
C PHE A 259 22.64 -5.70 -4.25
N HIS A 260 22.63 -6.38 -3.10
CA HIS A 260 23.86 -6.72 -2.40
C HIS A 260 24.62 -7.75 -3.24
N GLY A 261 25.56 -7.26 -4.06
CA GLY A 261 26.49 -8.10 -4.80
C GLY A 261 26.37 -8.09 -6.32
N PHE A 262 26.14 -6.92 -6.93
CA PHE A 262 26.41 -6.73 -8.36
C PHE A 262 27.74 -5.98 -8.58
N PRO A 263 28.91 -6.57 -8.32
CA PRO A 263 30.13 -6.05 -8.90
C PRO A 263 30.10 -6.39 -10.40
N ASN A 264 29.99 -5.37 -11.25
CA ASN A 264 30.22 -5.43 -12.71
C ASN A 264 29.14 -6.09 -13.59
N SER A 265 27.85 -5.81 -13.32
CA SER A 265 26.84 -5.99 -14.38
C SER A 265 26.66 -4.68 -15.15
N SER A 266 26.09 -4.72 -16.34
CA SER A 266 25.80 -3.61 -17.26
C SER A 266 24.94 -2.45 -16.71
N LEU A 267 24.73 -2.38 -15.39
CA LEU A 267 24.24 -1.25 -14.62
C LEU A 267 25.37 -0.86 -13.62
N PRO A 268 25.89 0.38 -13.62
CA PRO A 268 27.14 0.74 -12.94
C PRO A 268 26.93 1.01 -11.45
N PHE A 269 26.30 0.09 -10.71
CA PHE A 269 25.96 0.31 -9.30
C PHE A 269 26.58 -0.76 -8.40
N PRO A 270 27.74 -0.48 -7.78
CA PRO A 270 28.41 -1.48 -6.97
C PRO A 270 27.76 -1.65 -5.58
N TYR A 271 27.05 -0.64 -5.03
CA TYR A 271 26.41 -0.74 -3.70
C TYR A 271 25.13 0.10 -3.58
N ILE A 272 24.00 -0.53 -3.22
CA ILE A 272 22.79 0.16 -2.75
C ILE A 272 22.88 0.24 -1.23
N VAL A 273 22.98 1.46 -0.67
CA VAL A 273 23.03 1.67 0.78
C VAL A 273 21.79 2.41 1.24
N ARG A 274 21.10 1.84 2.23
CA ARG A 274 20.05 2.54 2.94
C ARG A 274 20.69 3.56 3.89
N ILE A 275 20.46 4.84 3.63
CA ILE A 275 20.84 5.95 4.52
C ILE A 275 20.29 5.69 5.93
N GLN A 276 21.19 5.66 6.92
CA GLN A 276 20.81 5.50 8.33
C GLN A 276 20.39 6.81 8.98
N ARG A 277 20.59 7.93 8.28
CA ARG A 277 20.31 9.32 8.72
C ARG A 277 21.16 9.70 9.92
N ILE A 278 22.39 9.18 9.94
CA ILE A 278 23.43 9.54 10.89
C ILE A 278 24.55 10.09 10.03
N ARG A 279 24.71 11.41 10.06
CA ARG A 279 25.57 12.17 9.15
C ARG A 279 26.97 11.58 9.04
N ASP A 280 27.58 11.23 10.18
CA ASP A 280 28.95 10.72 10.22
C ASP A 280 29.09 9.28 9.67
N VAL A 281 28.03 8.47 9.78
CA VAL A 281 27.99 7.09 9.25
C VAL A 281 27.73 7.13 7.74
N ASP A 282 26.78 7.96 7.31
CA ASP A 282 26.41 8.10 5.91
C ASP A 282 27.54 8.77 5.10
N ALA A 283 28.22 9.79 5.66
CA ALA A 283 29.35 10.47 5.01
C ALA A 283 30.57 9.55 4.77
N LYS A 284 30.83 8.59 5.68
CA LYS A 284 31.91 7.60 5.50
C LYS A 284 31.62 6.60 4.37
N THR A 285 30.34 6.38 4.06
CA THR A 285 29.89 5.38 3.08
C THR A 285 29.88 5.92 1.63
N ILE A 286 29.96 7.24 1.44
CA ILE A 286 29.79 7.93 0.13
C ILE A 286 31.11 8.10 -0.66
N LYS A 287 32.24 7.62 -0.14
CA LYS A 287 33.52 7.65 -0.87
C LYS A 287 33.58 6.70 -2.09
N LEU A 288 32.53 5.93 -2.33
CA LEU A 288 32.37 4.98 -3.45
C LEU A 288 31.18 5.40 -4.32
N ASP A 289 31.11 4.91 -5.55
CA ASP A 289 29.91 5.04 -6.39
C ASP A 289 28.71 4.40 -5.68
N LEU A 290 27.71 5.23 -5.33
CA LEU A 290 26.65 4.86 -4.42
C LEU A 290 25.27 5.17 -5.01
N VAL A 291 24.32 4.28 -4.74
CA VAL A 291 22.90 4.54 -5.02
C VAL A 291 22.19 4.90 -3.71
N ILE A 292 21.52 6.06 -3.71
CA ILE A 292 20.71 6.55 -2.60
C ILE A 292 19.24 6.64 -3.05
N CYS A 293 18.35 6.18 -2.16
CA CYS A 293 16.93 6.46 -2.27
C CYS A 293 16.54 7.58 -1.28
N PRO A 294 16.41 8.84 -1.73
CA PRO A 294 16.13 9.98 -0.84
C PRO A 294 14.69 9.97 -0.32
N GLU A 295 13.80 9.21 -0.98
CA GLU A 295 12.41 8.97 -0.55
C GLU A 295 12.38 8.15 0.75
N GLY A 296 13.24 7.13 0.87
CA GLY A 296 13.39 6.28 2.06
C GLY A 296 12.20 5.34 2.34
N SER A 297 11.17 5.37 1.50
CA SER A 297 10.06 4.41 1.43
C SER A 297 9.63 4.31 -0.03
N THR A 298 8.66 3.46 -0.34
CA THR A 298 8.09 3.36 -1.69
C THR A 298 6.68 3.93 -1.73
N CYS A 299 6.39 4.81 -2.69
CA CYS A 299 5.02 5.11 -3.09
C CYS A 299 4.61 4.25 -4.29
N ARG A 300 3.35 3.77 -4.28
CA ARG A 300 2.81 2.88 -5.32
C ARG A 300 1.93 3.60 -6.33
N GLN A 301 1.40 4.74 -5.91
CA GLN A 301 0.63 5.67 -6.71
C GLN A 301 1.58 6.59 -7.48
N PRO A 302 1.12 7.29 -8.53
CA PRO A 302 1.97 8.17 -9.34
C PRO A 302 2.31 9.48 -8.58
N PHE A 303 2.89 9.34 -7.39
CA PHE A 303 3.33 10.42 -6.51
C PHE A 303 4.74 10.12 -6.01
N LEU A 304 5.58 11.15 -5.93
CA LEU A 304 6.86 11.09 -5.24
C LEU A 304 6.77 11.76 -3.88
N LEU A 305 7.24 11.09 -2.83
CA LEU A 305 7.35 11.70 -1.50
C LEU A 305 8.48 12.72 -1.47
N ARG A 306 8.41 13.62 -0.49
CA ARG A 306 9.44 14.62 -0.26
C ARG A 306 10.79 13.95 -0.05
N PHE A 307 11.78 14.37 -0.83
CA PHE A 307 13.14 13.88 -0.72
C PHE A 307 13.87 14.47 0.49
N SER A 308 14.67 13.64 1.15
CA SER A 308 15.65 14.12 2.12
C SER A 308 16.74 14.92 1.41
N ALA A 309 17.15 16.05 1.99
CA ALA A 309 18.23 16.89 1.44
C ALA A 309 19.65 16.34 1.72
N LEU A 310 19.75 15.30 2.56
CA LEU A 310 21.03 14.77 3.05
C LEU A 310 21.96 14.34 1.91
N PHE A 311 21.42 13.85 0.79
CA PHE A 311 22.25 13.47 -0.35
C PHE A 311 22.91 14.67 -1.04
N ALA A 312 22.23 15.82 -1.08
CA ALA A 312 22.73 17.05 -1.69
C ALA A 312 23.77 17.76 -0.81
N GLU A 313 23.79 17.48 0.50
CA GLU A 313 24.84 17.95 1.42
C GLU A 313 26.15 17.18 1.28
N LEU A 314 26.09 15.96 0.74
CA LEU A 314 27.21 15.02 0.78
C LEU A 314 28.03 15.00 -0.51
N THR A 315 27.44 15.39 -1.64
CA THR A 315 28.14 15.45 -2.93
C THR A 315 27.40 16.32 -3.93
N ASP A 316 28.17 16.95 -4.82
CA ASP A 316 27.66 17.68 -5.99
C ASP A 316 27.64 16.81 -7.26
N MET A 317 28.19 15.59 -7.19
CA MET A 317 28.20 14.64 -8.30
C MET A 317 26.90 13.84 -8.34
N ILE A 318 25.79 14.50 -8.65
CA ILE A 318 24.45 13.91 -8.58
C ILE A 318 23.97 13.50 -9.98
N VAL A 319 23.63 12.22 -10.14
CA VAL A 319 22.99 11.68 -11.34
C VAL A 319 21.59 11.16 -10.98
N PRO A 320 20.51 11.86 -11.36
CA PRO A 320 19.16 11.39 -11.13
C PRO A 320 18.88 10.18 -12.01
N VAL A 321 18.24 9.17 -11.45
CA VAL A 321 17.83 8.02 -12.24
C VAL A 321 16.42 7.63 -11.83
N ALA A 322 15.51 7.68 -12.79
CA ALA A 322 14.11 7.37 -12.59
C ALA A 322 13.90 5.85 -12.66
N VAL A 323 13.26 5.28 -11.64
CA VAL A 323 12.93 3.86 -11.60
C VAL A 323 11.42 3.68 -11.54
N ASN A 324 10.88 2.97 -12.53
CA ASN A 324 9.51 2.52 -12.55
C ASN A 324 9.44 1.01 -12.32
N TYR A 325 8.57 0.61 -11.40
CA TYR A 325 8.38 -0.77 -10.97
C TYR A 325 7.10 -1.34 -11.59
N ARG A 326 7.25 -2.41 -12.37
CA ARG A 326 6.16 -3.05 -13.12
C ARG A 326 5.82 -4.40 -12.51
N VAL A 327 4.58 -4.53 -12.04
CA VAL A 327 4.02 -5.79 -11.50
C VAL A 327 2.56 -5.97 -11.89
N GLY A 328 2.10 -7.22 -11.88
CA GLY A 328 0.76 -7.60 -12.35
C GLY A 328 -0.23 -7.92 -11.23
N PHE A 329 0.19 -8.73 -10.25
CA PHE A 329 -0.68 -9.22 -9.16
C PHE A 329 -0.27 -8.71 -7.79
N PHE A 330 1.04 -8.72 -7.49
CA PHE A 330 1.52 -8.51 -6.13
C PHE A 330 2.49 -7.33 -6.03
N HIS A 331 2.22 -6.43 -5.09
CA HIS A 331 3.17 -5.48 -4.55
C HIS A 331 3.94 -6.10 -3.38
N ALA A 332 5.21 -5.71 -3.23
CA ALA A 332 5.94 -5.84 -1.98
C ALA A 332 5.30 -4.96 -0.89
N ASN A 333 5.26 -5.44 0.35
CA ASN A 333 4.77 -4.66 1.48
C ASN A 333 5.85 -3.73 2.02
N THR A 334 5.45 -2.64 2.66
CA THR A 334 6.36 -1.68 3.31
C THR A 334 6.20 -1.60 4.82
N VAL A 335 5.11 -2.17 5.33
CA VAL A 335 4.68 -2.02 6.72
C VAL A 335 4.49 -3.36 7.43
N ARG A 336 4.08 -4.42 6.72
CA ARG A 336 3.76 -5.73 7.32
C ARG A 336 4.40 -6.92 6.64
N GLY A 337 4.84 -7.86 7.48
CA GLY A 337 5.44 -9.14 7.08
C GLY A 337 6.96 -9.15 7.28
N TRP A 338 7.57 -10.28 6.95
CA TRP A 338 9.02 -10.40 6.90
C TRP A 338 9.55 -9.85 5.59
N ASN A 339 10.58 -9.00 5.62
CA ASN A 339 11.16 -8.36 4.43
C ASN A 339 11.55 -9.37 3.32
N CYS A 340 11.90 -10.61 3.68
CA CYS A 340 12.22 -11.67 2.72
C CYS A 340 10.99 -12.09 1.88
N MET A 341 9.78 -12.01 2.44
CA MET A 341 8.55 -12.34 1.72
C MET A 341 8.30 -11.40 0.55
N ASP A 342 8.73 -10.14 0.63
CA ASP A 342 8.54 -9.16 -0.44
C ASP A 342 9.27 -9.55 -1.73
N MET A 343 10.44 -10.17 -1.58
CA MET A 343 11.20 -10.73 -2.69
C MET A 343 10.44 -11.88 -3.36
N ILE A 344 9.81 -12.74 -2.56
CA ILE A 344 8.97 -13.83 -3.06
C ILE A 344 7.78 -13.24 -3.82
N PHE A 345 7.03 -12.31 -3.23
CA PHE A 345 5.87 -11.70 -3.89
C PHE A 345 6.23 -10.96 -5.18
N PHE A 346 7.39 -10.30 -5.23
CA PHE A 346 7.87 -9.69 -6.47
C PHE A 346 8.06 -10.74 -7.56
N PHE A 347 8.85 -11.79 -7.30
CA PHE A 347 9.13 -12.84 -8.27
C PHE A 347 7.97 -13.82 -8.47
N MET A 348 6.90 -13.76 -7.67
CA MET A 348 5.65 -14.45 -7.96
C MET A 348 4.84 -13.78 -9.07
N ASN A 349 5.11 -12.52 -9.44
CA ASN A 349 4.35 -11.87 -10.52
C ASN A 349 4.58 -12.59 -11.87
N PRO A 350 3.62 -12.64 -12.80
CA PRO A 350 3.83 -13.27 -14.11
C PRO A 350 4.98 -12.62 -14.90
N ARG A 351 5.01 -11.29 -14.94
CA ARG A 351 6.02 -10.49 -15.64
C ARG A 351 6.51 -9.36 -14.73
N PRO A 352 7.36 -9.65 -13.73
CA PRO A 352 7.96 -8.61 -12.91
C PRO A 352 8.97 -7.84 -13.75
N GLY A 353 9.08 -6.52 -13.54
CA GLY A 353 10.09 -5.77 -14.25
C GLY A 353 10.44 -4.42 -13.64
N TYR A 354 11.63 -3.96 -14.00
CA TYR A 354 12.13 -2.64 -13.69
C TYR A 354 12.39 -1.89 -14.98
N GLU A 355 11.93 -0.65 -15.02
CA GLU A 355 12.28 0.32 -16.05
C GLU A 355 13.13 1.40 -15.42
N VAL A 356 14.40 1.46 -15.82
CA VAL A 356 15.41 2.34 -15.27
C VAL A 356 15.77 3.36 -16.34
N THR A 357 15.58 4.64 -16.05
CA THR A 357 15.88 5.75 -16.96
C THR A 357 16.98 6.60 -16.36
N PHE A 358 18.17 6.54 -16.95
CA PHE A 358 19.30 7.38 -16.59
C PHE A 358 19.13 8.78 -17.16
N LEU A 359 19.23 9.78 -16.30
CA LEU A 359 19.21 11.18 -16.70
C LEU A 359 20.64 11.74 -16.69
N ASN A 360 20.78 12.92 -17.29
CA ASN A 360 22.06 13.62 -17.29
C ASN A 360 22.44 14.04 -15.87
N LYS A 361 23.74 14.06 -15.59
CA LYS A 361 24.29 14.61 -14.36
C LYS A 361 23.77 16.05 -14.15
N LEU A 362 23.47 16.40 -12.90
CA LEU A 362 23.11 17.78 -12.58
C LEU A 362 24.24 18.73 -12.97
N PRO A 363 23.92 19.86 -13.63
CA PRO A 363 24.90 20.89 -13.90
C PRO A 363 25.27 21.61 -12.59
N VAL A 364 26.46 22.19 -12.50
CA VAL A 364 27.02 22.74 -11.24
C VAL A 364 26.14 23.87 -10.68
N GLU A 365 25.46 24.60 -11.55
CA GLU A 365 24.50 25.66 -11.21
C GLU A 365 23.24 25.13 -10.51
N ALA A 366 22.99 23.81 -10.58
CA ALA A 366 21.89 23.12 -9.93
C ALA A 366 22.29 22.41 -8.63
N THR A 367 23.55 22.50 -8.21
CA THR A 367 24.07 21.85 -6.99
C THR A 367 24.40 22.86 -5.88
N CYS A 368 24.83 22.36 -4.73
CA CYS A 368 25.18 23.20 -3.58
C CYS A 368 26.43 24.06 -3.85
N LEU A 369 27.33 23.63 -4.74
CA LEU A 369 28.50 24.42 -5.18
C LEU A 369 28.14 25.80 -5.70
N SER A 370 26.97 25.98 -6.33
CA SER A 370 26.53 27.30 -6.80
C SER A 370 25.86 28.15 -5.71
N GLY A 371 26.00 27.77 -4.43
CA GLY A 371 25.36 28.45 -3.30
C GLY A 371 23.88 28.10 -3.10
N LYS A 372 23.33 27.11 -3.82
CA LYS A 372 21.96 26.63 -3.58
C LYS A 372 21.89 25.90 -2.25
N LYS A 373 20.75 26.04 -1.57
CA LYS A 373 20.53 25.30 -0.34
C LYS A 373 20.22 23.83 -0.65
N PRO A 374 20.67 22.87 0.17
CA PRO A 374 20.48 21.44 -0.10
C PRO A 374 19.02 21.01 -0.33
N TYR A 375 18.07 21.67 0.35
CA TYR A 375 16.64 21.38 0.16
C TYR A 375 16.13 21.82 -1.22
N ASP A 376 16.68 22.90 -1.80
CA ASP A 376 16.31 23.36 -3.14
C ASP A 376 16.81 22.38 -4.20
N VAL A 377 18.03 21.87 -4.02
CA VAL A 377 18.60 20.81 -4.86
C VAL A 377 17.74 19.55 -4.76
N ALA A 378 17.36 19.12 -3.56
CA ALA A 378 16.51 17.94 -3.37
C ALA A 378 15.13 18.08 -4.03
N ASN A 379 14.49 19.25 -3.89
CA ASN A 379 13.21 19.55 -4.55
C ASN A 379 13.36 19.60 -6.07
N HIS A 380 14.47 20.12 -6.59
CA HIS A 380 14.75 20.13 -8.02
C HIS A 380 14.91 18.71 -8.58
N VAL A 381 15.68 17.86 -7.91
CA VAL A 381 15.84 16.45 -8.29
C VAL A 381 14.51 15.70 -8.20
N GLN A 382 13.70 15.94 -7.17
CA GLN A 382 12.36 15.36 -7.05
C GLN A 382 11.48 15.70 -8.25
N ARG A 383 11.46 16.98 -8.69
CA ARG A 383 10.69 17.41 -9.86
C ARG A 383 11.17 16.75 -11.15
N ILE A 384 12.49 16.72 -11.39
CA ILE A 384 13.06 16.07 -12.58
C ILE A 384 12.63 14.60 -12.66
N LEU A 385 12.70 13.87 -11.53
CA LEU A 385 12.27 12.48 -11.49
C LEU A 385 10.76 12.33 -11.64
N ALA A 386 9.98 13.23 -11.05
CA ALA A 386 8.52 13.25 -11.19
C ALA A 386 8.11 13.43 -12.65
N ASP A 387 8.68 14.43 -13.33
CA ASP A 387 8.42 14.72 -14.74
C ASP A 387 8.80 13.55 -15.65
N THR A 388 9.93 12.90 -15.35
CA THR A 388 10.40 11.72 -16.11
C THR A 388 9.49 10.51 -15.93
N LEU A 389 8.92 10.34 -14.73
CA LEU A 389 8.02 9.22 -14.41
C LEU A 389 6.55 9.53 -14.75
N GLY A 390 6.20 10.80 -15.01
CA GLY A 390 4.82 11.27 -15.11
C GLY A 390 4.09 11.26 -13.75
N PHE A 391 4.82 11.48 -12.65
CA PHE A 391 4.30 11.46 -11.29
C PHE A 391 4.14 12.88 -10.75
N GLU A 392 3.33 13.03 -9.70
CA GLU A 392 3.16 14.31 -9.00
C GLU A 392 4.06 14.39 -7.75
N CYS A 393 4.69 15.55 -7.53
CA CYS A 393 5.48 15.78 -6.32
C CYS A 393 4.57 16.05 -5.11
N THR A 394 4.91 15.46 -3.96
CA THR A 394 4.22 15.72 -2.70
C THR A 394 5.19 16.25 -1.64
N ASN A 395 4.64 17.00 -0.68
CA ASN A 395 5.36 17.45 0.52
C ASN A 395 5.29 16.42 1.67
N LEU A 396 4.61 15.29 1.45
CA LEU A 396 4.44 14.24 2.43
C LEU A 396 5.75 13.47 2.60
N THR A 397 6.03 13.09 3.84
CA THR A 397 7.25 12.38 4.20
C THR A 397 6.99 10.90 4.46
N ARG A 398 8.08 10.12 4.51
CA ARG A 398 8.05 8.76 5.06
C ARG A 398 7.35 8.69 6.42
N LYS A 399 7.58 9.67 7.30
CA LYS A 399 6.98 9.70 8.65
C LYS A 399 5.46 9.79 8.55
N ASP A 400 4.97 10.67 7.68
CA ASP A 400 3.54 10.84 7.44
C ASP A 400 2.91 9.54 6.91
N LYS A 401 3.60 8.86 5.98
CA LYS A 401 3.20 7.55 5.49
C LYS A 401 3.00 6.54 6.62
N TYR A 402 4.00 6.35 7.48
CA TYR A 402 3.90 5.36 8.57
C TYR A 402 2.88 5.79 9.62
N LYS A 403 2.72 7.09 9.88
CA LYS A 403 1.71 7.61 10.80
C LYS A 403 0.30 7.30 10.30
N VAL A 404 0.05 7.49 9.00
CA VAL A 404 -1.23 7.12 8.38
C VAL A 404 -1.45 5.61 8.38
N LEU A 405 -0.45 4.82 8.01
CA LEU A 405 -0.60 3.36 7.84
C LEU A 405 -0.62 2.57 9.17
N THR A 406 0.14 3.01 10.18
CA THR A 406 0.33 2.27 11.44
C THR A 406 0.07 3.08 12.70
N GLY A 407 -0.09 4.39 12.60
CA GLY A 407 -0.07 5.27 13.77
C GLY A 407 1.32 5.48 14.39
N LYS A 408 2.39 4.91 13.80
CA LYS A 408 3.78 5.01 14.29
C LYS A 408 4.64 5.85 13.34
N ASP A 409 5.76 6.36 13.86
CA ASP A 409 6.66 7.24 13.11
C ASP A 409 7.61 6.51 12.13
N GLY A 410 7.50 5.18 12.00
CA GLY A 410 8.34 4.38 11.09
C GLY A 410 9.77 4.13 11.58
N THR A 411 10.08 4.47 12.84
CA THR A 411 11.32 4.14 13.53
C THR A 411 11.34 2.64 13.81
N VAL A 412 12.27 1.92 13.19
CA VAL A 412 12.53 0.52 13.52
C VAL A 412 13.43 0.55 14.75
N SER A 413 12.92 0.16 15.93
CA SER A 413 13.81 -0.21 17.02
C SER A 413 14.64 -1.38 16.50
N TYR A 414 15.97 -1.22 16.49
CA TYR A 414 16.88 -2.28 16.08
C TYR A 414 16.87 -3.36 17.17
N VAL A 415 15.83 -4.17 17.17
CA VAL A 415 15.71 -5.33 18.04
C VAL A 415 16.45 -6.43 17.30
N SER A 416 17.57 -6.87 17.87
CA SER A 416 18.42 -7.88 17.25
C SER A 416 17.61 -9.12 16.88
N PHE A 417 18.06 -9.89 15.88
CA PHE A 417 17.43 -11.17 15.52
C PHE A 417 17.29 -12.11 16.74
N GLN A 418 18.22 -12.03 17.69
CA GLN A 418 18.17 -12.75 18.97
C GLN A 418 17.01 -12.30 19.88
N ASP A 419 16.70 -11.01 19.91
CA ASP A 419 15.60 -10.47 20.71
C ASP A 419 14.23 -10.74 20.08
N GLN A 420 14.14 -10.79 18.75
CA GLN A 420 12.94 -11.26 18.04
C GLN A 420 12.71 -12.76 18.26
N ALA A 421 13.76 -13.57 18.21
CA ALA A 421 13.70 -15.00 18.52
C ALA A 421 13.29 -15.25 19.99
N LYS A 422 13.86 -14.49 20.95
CA LYS A 422 13.44 -14.55 22.37
C LYS A 422 11.98 -14.20 22.58
N LYS A 423 11.43 -13.24 21.82
CA LYS A 423 10.00 -12.89 21.91
C LYS A 423 9.07 -13.99 21.41
N VAL A 424 9.48 -14.73 20.37
CA VAL A 424 8.72 -15.88 19.85
C VAL A 424 8.83 -17.07 20.80
N VAL A 425 10.00 -17.30 21.40
CA VAL A 425 10.22 -18.38 22.39
C VAL A 425 9.46 -18.10 23.69
N ASN A 426 9.45 -16.86 24.19
CA ASN A 426 8.69 -16.51 25.40
C ASN A 426 7.17 -16.56 25.23
N ASN A 427 6.65 -16.36 24.01
CA ASN A 427 5.23 -16.55 23.71
C ASN A 427 4.82 -18.04 23.62
N PHE A 428 5.78 -18.97 23.67
CA PHE A 428 5.57 -20.41 23.57
C PHE A 428 5.91 -21.20 24.85
N ASN A 429 6.05 -20.54 26.00
CA ASN A 429 6.12 -21.21 27.30
C ASN A 429 4.73 -21.25 27.96
N PRO A 430 4.00 -22.39 27.93
CA PRO A 430 2.74 -22.52 28.65
C PRO A 430 2.93 -22.82 30.15
N PHE A 431 4.17 -22.74 30.67
CA PHE A 431 4.49 -22.97 32.07
C PHE A 431 5.49 -21.94 32.58
N SER A 432 4.98 -20.79 33.03
CA SER A 432 5.63 -20.01 34.08
C SER A 432 4.54 -19.28 34.86
N HIS A 433 4.16 -19.88 35.99
CA HIS A 433 3.47 -19.20 37.07
C HIS A 433 4.37 -18.15 37.70
#